data_AF-A0A165EG78-F1
#
_entry.id   AF-A0A165EG78-F1
#
_cell.length_a   1.000
_cell.length_b   1.000
_cell.length_c   1.000
_cell.angle_alpha   90.00
_cell.angle_beta   90.00
_cell.angle_gamma   90.00
#
_symmetry.space_group_name_H-M   'P 1'
#
loop_
_entity.id
_entity.type
_entity.pdbx_description
1 polymer ?
#
loop_
_entity_poly.entity_id
_entity_poly.type
_entity_poly.pdbx_seq_one_letter_code
_entity_poly.pdbx_strand_id
1 'polypeptide(L)'
;MVGNRGPDRGSYIWGSSVHNTRIERLWVDVTNSFGRKWAHFFEYLEAHHRLNPLDRNHIWLLHHLFISDVNKDATIFQNDWNHHTLSLRSERNKRPVVLFMIGCLLHGARGIDLTTYDDPDYYAGPDGYGSEYQLFDEDVVSTSAGDAVPDSLNHVEVTPPRCSLSPEQIALIAADTHQYVGASDRISLIERWRWGFRIYSTMGLV
;
A
#
# COMPACT_ATOMS: atom_id res chain seq x y z
N MET A 1 -22.63 7.07 -7.67
CA MET A 1 -21.80 6.59 -6.54
C MET A 1 -21.89 7.55 -5.35
N VAL A 2 -21.58 8.85 -5.51
CA VAL A 2 -21.71 9.87 -4.44
C VAL A 2 -23.14 9.99 -3.89
N GLY A 3 -24.16 10.03 -4.76
CA GLY A 3 -25.57 10.11 -4.34
C GLY A 3 -26.11 8.90 -3.57
N ASN A 4 -25.45 7.73 -3.64
CA ASN A 4 -25.88 6.51 -2.93
C ASN A 4 -24.96 6.14 -1.76
N ARG A 5 -23.72 6.64 -1.72
CA ARG A 5 -22.68 6.23 -0.75
C ARG A 5 -22.12 7.37 0.11
N GLY A 6 -22.55 8.61 -0.13
CA GLY A 6 -22.13 9.81 0.59
C GLY A 6 -20.89 10.48 -0.01
N PRO A 7 -20.72 11.80 0.19
CA PRO A 7 -19.50 12.56 -0.17
C PRO A 7 -18.29 12.19 0.72
N ASP A 8 -17.08 12.64 0.35
CA ASP A 8 -15.81 12.54 1.11
C ASP A 8 -15.32 11.15 1.52
N ARG A 9 -15.73 10.09 0.81
CA ARG A 9 -15.15 8.75 1.01
C ARG A 9 -13.85 8.49 0.24
N GLY A 10 -13.44 9.40 -0.64
CA GLY A 10 -12.37 9.18 -1.62
C GLY A 10 -12.59 7.99 -2.58
N SER A 11 -13.77 7.37 -2.55
CA SER A 11 -14.12 6.18 -3.36
C SER A 11 -14.45 6.49 -4.83
N TYR A 12 -14.45 7.77 -5.20
CA TYR A 12 -14.74 8.22 -6.56
C TYR A 12 -13.44 8.30 -7.35
N ILE A 13 -13.21 7.38 -8.28
CA ILE A 13 -12.09 7.48 -9.22
C ILE A 13 -12.52 8.40 -10.36
N TRP A 14 -11.86 9.55 -10.48
CA TRP A 14 -12.15 10.55 -11.51
C TRP A 14 -11.82 10.02 -12.92
N GLY A 15 -12.63 10.39 -13.91
CA GLY A 15 -12.51 9.93 -15.30
C GLY A 15 -13.63 8.98 -15.76
N SER A 16 -13.79 8.80 -17.07
CA SER A 16 -14.78 7.84 -17.59
C SER A 16 -14.35 6.40 -17.27
N SER A 17 -15.30 5.51 -16.97
CA SER A 17 -15.04 4.11 -16.56
C SER A 17 -14.09 3.34 -17.48
N VAL A 18 -14.09 3.62 -18.79
CA VAL A 18 -13.16 2.99 -19.75
C VAL A 18 -11.68 3.26 -19.42
N HIS A 19 -11.37 4.43 -18.85
CA HIS A 19 -10.01 4.81 -18.42
C HIS A 19 -9.64 4.18 -17.06
N ASN A 20 -10.62 3.77 -16.26
CA ASN A 20 -10.40 3.14 -14.94
C ASN A 20 -10.22 1.61 -15.03
N THR A 21 -10.38 1.01 -16.21
CA THR A 21 -10.25 -0.45 -16.40
C THR A 21 -8.95 -1.03 -15.83
N ARG A 22 -7.83 -0.28 -15.91
CA ARG A 22 -6.53 -0.77 -15.43
C ARG A 22 -6.43 -0.80 -13.91
N ILE A 23 -6.88 0.26 -13.23
CA ILE A 23 -6.89 0.31 -11.76
C ILE A 23 -7.88 -0.72 -11.20
N GLU A 24 -9.04 -0.91 -11.85
CA GLU A 24 -10.01 -1.94 -11.45
C GLU A 24 -9.47 -3.36 -11.57
N ARG A 25 -8.76 -3.69 -12.66
CA ARG A 25 -8.10 -5.01 -12.80
C ARG A 25 -7.00 -5.21 -11.76
N LEU A 26 -6.19 -4.17 -11.51
CA LEU A 26 -5.17 -4.22 -10.48
C LEU A 26 -5.79 -4.47 -9.09
N TRP A 27 -6.92 -3.85 -8.77
CA TRP A 27 -7.64 -4.11 -7.53
C TRP A 27 -8.12 -5.56 -7.38
N VAL A 28 -8.52 -6.20 -8.46
CA VAL A 28 -8.84 -7.64 -8.46
C VAL A 28 -7.60 -8.46 -8.14
N ASP A 29 -6.45 -8.13 -8.74
CA ASP A 29 -5.18 -8.82 -8.49
C ASP A 29 -4.70 -8.65 -7.04
N VAL A 30 -4.78 -7.42 -6.49
CA VAL A 30 -4.50 -7.11 -5.08
C VAL A 30 -5.37 -7.96 -4.15
N THR A 31 -6.66 -8.00 -4.44
CA THR A 31 -7.64 -8.76 -3.65
C THR A 31 -7.34 -10.26 -3.70
N ASN A 32 -7.02 -10.80 -4.88
CA ASN A 32 -6.69 -12.21 -5.04
C ASN A 32 -5.33 -12.58 -4.43
N SER A 33 -4.36 -11.67 -4.43
CA SER A 33 -3.01 -11.90 -3.92
C SER A 33 -2.99 -12.00 -2.39
N PHE A 34 -3.33 -10.92 -1.69
CA PHE A 34 -3.26 -10.90 -0.23
C PHE A 34 -4.55 -10.39 0.44
N GLY A 35 -5.35 -9.57 -0.26
CA GLY A 35 -6.55 -8.97 0.34
C GLY A 35 -7.54 -10.02 0.88
N ARG A 36 -7.84 -11.06 0.10
CA ARG A 36 -8.76 -12.14 0.49
C ARG A 36 -8.24 -12.96 1.67
N LYS A 37 -6.92 -13.20 1.74
CA LYS A 37 -6.27 -13.91 2.87
C LYS A 37 -6.55 -13.19 4.18
N TRP A 38 -6.29 -11.88 4.23
CA TRP A 38 -6.48 -11.08 5.44
C TRP A 38 -7.95 -10.86 5.78
N ALA A 39 -8.81 -10.64 4.78
CA ALA A 39 -10.25 -10.55 4.98
C ALA A 39 -10.80 -11.82 5.66
N HIS A 40 -10.52 -13.01 5.10
CA HIS A 40 -10.94 -14.28 5.69
C HIS A 40 -10.34 -14.54 7.07
N PHE A 41 -9.10 -14.11 7.30
CA PHE A 41 -8.49 -14.22 8.62
C PHE A 41 -9.26 -13.38 9.66
N PHE A 42 -9.60 -12.13 9.35
CA PHE A 42 -10.35 -11.27 10.27
C PHE A 42 -11.79 -11.73 10.46
N GLU A 43 -12.49 -12.16 9.40
CA GLU A 43 -13.81 -12.81 9.50
C GLU A 43 -13.75 -14.04 10.42
N TYR A 44 -12.67 -14.81 10.33
CA TYR A 44 -12.47 -15.97 11.20
C TYR A 44 -12.25 -15.58 12.67
N LEU A 45 -11.51 -14.49 12.94
CA LEU A 45 -11.35 -13.95 14.28
C LEU A 45 -12.68 -13.44 14.85
N GLU A 46 -13.52 -12.82 14.02
CA GLU A 46 -14.86 -12.35 14.40
C GLU A 46 -15.75 -13.53 14.81
N ALA A 47 -15.79 -14.57 13.98
CA ALA A 47 -16.63 -15.74 14.22
C ALA A 47 -16.18 -16.60 15.42
N HIS A 48 -14.87 -16.72 15.69
CA HIS A 48 -14.35 -17.73 16.64
C HIS A 48 -13.51 -17.16 17.79
N HIS A 49 -13.03 -15.92 17.70
CA HIS A 49 -12.04 -15.36 18.62
C HIS A 49 -12.44 -13.99 19.19
N ARG A 50 -13.74 -13.69 19.22
CA ARG A 50 -14.35 -12.52 19.89
C ARG A 50 -13.86 -11.17 19.36
N LEU A 51 -13.37 -11.12 18.13
CA LEU A 51 -13.17 -9.84 17.46
C LEU A 51 -14.54 -9.17 17.27
N ASN A 52 -14.65 -7.91 17.68
CA ASN A 52 -15.82 -7.07 17.46
C ASN A 52 -15.40 -5.94 16.52
N PRO A 53 -15.85 -5.93 15.25
CA PRO A 53 -15.46 -4.89 14.29
C PRO A 53 -16.02 -3.50 14.62
N LEU A 54 -16.99 -3.42 15.55
CA LEU A 54 -17.56 -2.15 16.02
C LEU A 54 -16.77 -1.55 17.19
N ASP A 55 -15.88 -2.32 17.82
CA ASP A 55 -15.04 -1.83 18.91
C ASP A 55 -13.74 -1.23 18.38
N ARG A 56 -13.54 0.07 18.62
CA ARG A 56 -12.35 0.82 18.21
C ARG A 56 -11.06 0.27 18.81
N ASN A 57 -11.11 -0.29 20.02
CA ASN A 57 -9.95 -0.87 20.68
C ASN A 57 -9.52 -2.17 19.98
N HIS A 58 -10.49 -2.96 19.51
CA HIS A 58 -10.20 -4.17 18.75
C HIS A 58 -9.61 -3.83 17.38
N ILE A 59 -10.13 -2.80 16.71
CA ILE A 59 -9.56 -2.30 15.45
C ILE A 59 -8.13 -1.78 15.67
N TRP A 60 -7.90 -1.02 16.75
CA TRP A 60 -6.54 -0.60 17.11
C TRP A 60 -5.61 -1.79 17.32
N LEU A 61 -6.05 -2.80 18.07
CA LEU A 61 -5.25 -3.99 18.36
C LEU A 61 -4.93 -4.78 17.08
N LEU A 62 -5.91 -4.93 16.17
CA LEU A 62 -5.65 -5.55 14.85
C LEU A 62 -4.56 -4.81 14.09
N HIS A 63 -4.65 -3.48 14.03
CA HIS A 63 -3.62 -2.66 13.39
C HIS A 63 -2.26 -2.86 14.07
N HIS A 64 -2.22 -2.78 15.40
CA HIS A 64 -0.99 -2.95 16.16
C HIS A 64 -0.31 -4.31 15.91
N LEU A 65 -1.08 -5.39 15.85
CA LEU A 65 -0.55 -6.76 15.72
C LEU A 65 -0.23 -7.17 14.27
N PHE A 66 -0.99 -6.69 13.29
CA PHE A 66 -0.99 -7.27 11.94
C PHE A 66 -0.67 -6.28 10.81
N ILE A 67 -0.69 -4.96 11.03
CA ILE A 67 -0.45 -4.00 9.93
C ILE A 67 0.92 -4.18 9.29
N SER A 68 1.94 -4.53 10.08
CA SER A 68 3.28 -4.83 9.56
C SER A 68 3.27 -5.99 8.58
N ASP A 69 2.51 -7.04 8.88
CA ASP A 69 2.46 -8.23 8.02
C ASP A 69 1.60 -8.01 6.78
N VAL A 70 0.49 -7.26 6.90
CA VAL A 70 -0.29 -6.80 5.74
C VAL A 70 0.58 -5.97 4.80
N ASN A 71 1.37 -5.04 5.34
CA ASN A 71 2.28 -4.20 4.55
C ASN A 71 3.41 -5.03 3.90
N LYS A 72 3.93 -6.06 4.59
CA LYS A 72 4.89 -6.99 3.98
C LYS A 72 4.28 -7.73 2.80
N ASP A 73 3.08 -8.30 2.95
CA ASP A 73 2.38 -8.99 1.87
C ASP A 73 2.09 -8.02 0.70
N ALA A 74 1.73 -6.77 0.98
CA ALA A 74 1.54 -5.73 -0.03
C ALA A 74 2.83 -5.39 -0.78
N THR A 75 3.96 -5.28 -0.08
CA THR A 75 5.29 -5.06 -0.70
C THR A 75 5.72 -6.25 -1.55
N ILE A 76 5.45 -7.48 -1.10
CA ILE A 76 5.71 -8.69 -1.90
C ILE A 76 4.89 -8.65 -3.18
N PHE A 77 3.58 -8.40 -3.08
CA PHE A 77 2.71 -8.25 -4.24
C PHE A 77 3.20 -7.15 -5.19
N GLN A 78 3.57 -5.98 -4.67
CA GLN A 78 4.10 -4.88 -5.47
C GLN A 78 5.34 -5.31 -6.25
N ASN A 79 6.28 -6.01 -5.60
CA ASN A 79 7.48 -6.51 -6.25
C ASN A 79 7.15 -7.55 -7.32
N ASP A 80 6.34 -8.54 -6.99
CA ASP A 80 5.96 -9.61 -7.93
C ASP A 80 5.21 -9.03 -9.15
N TRP A 81 4.26 -8.14 -8.89
CA TRP A 81 3.51 -7.48 -9.95
C TRP A 81 4.42 -6.60 -10.80
N ASN A 82 5.30 -5.77 -10.23
CA ASN A 82 6.17 -4.91 -11.04
C ASN A 82 7.16 -5.68 -11.92
N HIS A 83 7.49 -6.90 -11.51
CA HIS A 83 8.55 -7.71 -12.09
C HIS A 83 8.07 -8.93 -12.89
N HIS A 84 6.77 -9.23 -12.91
CA HIS A 84 6.25 -10.33 -13.73
C HIS A 84 6.39 -10.05 -15.22
N THR A 85 6.38 -11.12 -16.02
CA THR A 85 6.51 -11.01 -17.47
C THR A 85 5.14 -10.82 -18.11
N LEU A 86 4.92 -9.71 -18.81
CA LEU A 86 3.74 -9.50 -19.62
C LEU A 86 3.93 -10.10 -21.02
N SER A 87 2.94 -10.87 -21.47
CA SER A 87 2.87 -11.29 -22.87
C SER A 87 2.21 -10.21 -23.70
N LEU A 88 3.01 -9.52 -24.51
CA LEU A 88 2.56 -8.46 -25.40
C LEU A 88 2.31 -9.05 -26.78
N ARG A 89 1.15 -8.77 -27.39
CA ARG A 89 0.76 -9.35 -28.69
C ARG A 89 1.63 -8.87 -29.86
N SER A 90 2.19 -7.67 -29.76
CA SER A 90 2.92 -7.00 -30.85
C SER A 90 4.42 -6.85 -30.59
N GLU A 91 4.90 -7.19 -29.41
CA GLU A 91 6.28 -6.90 -28.96
C GLU A 91 6.86 -8.04 -28.13
N ARG A 92 8.19 -8.01 -27.93
CA ARG A 92 8.85 -8.91 -26.97
C ARG A 92 8.26 -8.71 -25.57
N ASN A 93 8.09 -9.82 -24.85
CA ASN A 93 7.63 -9.81 -23.48
C ASN A 93 8.49 -8.85 -22.62
N LYS A 94 7.83 -7.99 -21.85
CA LYS A 94 8.47 -6.99 -20.99
C LYS A 94 7.84 -7.02 -19.60
N ARG A 95 8.56 -6.54 -18.60
CA ARG A 95 8.08 -6.40 -17.23
C ARG A 95 7.38 -5.04 -17.09
N PRO A 96 6.34 -4.91 -16.26
CA PRO A 96 5.68 -3.62 -16.07
C PRO A 96 6.62 -2.49 -15.67
N VAL A 97 7.60 -2.77 -14.80
CA VAL A 97 8.63 -1.77 -14.41
C VAL A 97 9.43 -1.27 -15.62
N VAL A 98 9.73 -2.15 -16.58
CA VAL A 98 10.46 -1.78 -17.81
C VAL A 98 9.60 -0.94 -18.73
N LEU A 99 8.32 -1.30 -18.88
CA LEU A 99 7.37 -0.51 -19.66
C LEU A 99 7.16 0.88 -19.06
N PHE A 100 7.10 0.97 -17.73
CA PHE A 100 7.01 2.24 -17.01
C PHE A 100 8.22 3.13 -17.28
N MET A 101 9.44 2.60 -17.11
CA MET A 101 10.68 3.34 -17.38
C MET A 101 10.77 3.80 -18.83
N ILE A 102 10.43 2.94 -19.81
CA ILE A 102 10.38 3.32 -21.22
C ILE A 102 9.36 4.45 -21.45
N GLY A 103 8.18 4.36 -20.83
CA GLY A 103 7.16 5.40 -20.89
C GLY A 103 7.66 6.75 -20.36
N CYS A 104 8.36 6.75 -19.22
CA CYS A 104 8.96 7.97 -18.67
C CYS A 104 10.02 8.57 -19.61
N LEU A 105 10.86 7.73 -20.23
CA LEU A 105 11.88 8.19 -21.18
C LEU A 105 11.27 8.78 -22.47
N LEU A 106 10.19 8.18 -22.99
CA LEU A 106 9.58 8.61 -24.24
C LEU A 106 8.59 9.78 -24.08
N HIS A 107 7.99 9.93 -22.91
CA HIS A 107 6.84 10.84 -22.71
C HIS A 107 6.96 11.74 -21.48
N GLY A 108 8.11 11.74 -20.81
CA GLY A 108 8.33 12.40 -19.54
C GLY A 108 7.74 11.61 -18.36
N ALA A 109 8.28 11.84 -17.16
CA ALA A 109 7.70 11.29 -15.94
C ALA A 109 6.36 11.96 -15.64
N ARG A 110 5.27 11.19 -15.59
CA ARG A 110 3.94 11.68 -15.23
C ARG A 110 3.52 11.11 -13.88
N GLY A 111 2.99 11.97 -13.01
CA GLY A 111 2.49 11.57 -11.70
C GLY A 111 3.58 11.18 -10.69
N ILE A 112 4.85 11.41 -11.02
CA ILE A 112 5.94 11.43 -10.05
C ILE A 112 6.29 12.90 -9.86
N ASP A 113 6.09 13.41 -8.65
CA ASP A 113 6.69 14.69 -8.27
C ASP A 113 8.18 14.43 -8.06
N LEU A 114 8.97 14.68 -9.08
CA LEU A 114 10.43 14.65 -8.97
C LEU A 114 10.84 15.93 -8.24
N THR A 115 10.53 16.02 -6.95
CA THR A 115 11.24 16.95 -6.09
C THR A 115 12.67 16.42 -5.98
N THR A 116 13.51 16.81 -6.94
CA THR A 116 14.95 16.85 -6.72
C THR A 116 15.13 17.88 -5.62
N TYR A 117 15.09 17.44 -4.37
CA TYR A 117 15.83 18.16 -3.35
C TYR A 117 17.24 18.23 -3.93
N ASP A 118 17.78 19.45 -4.09
CA ASP A 118 19.17 19.68 -4.42
C ASP A 118 19.98 18.90 -3.38
N ASP A 119 20.30 17.65 -3.71
CA ASP A 119 21.15 16.80 -2.92
C ASP A 119 22.57 17.17 -3.36
N PRO A 120 23.30 17.97 -2.58
CA PRO A 120 24.63 18.44 -2.96
C PRO A 120 25.60 17.27 -3.16
N ASP A 121 25.28 16.08 -2.67
CA ASP A 121 26.09 14.86 -2.84
C ASP A 121 25.83 14.15 -4.17
N TYR A 122 24.75 14.47 -4.91
CA TYR A 122 24.50 13.90 -6.25
C TYR A 122 25.52 14.38 -7.29
N TYR A 123 26.11 15.56 -7.07
CA TYR A 123 27.17 16.14 -7.91
C TYR A 123 28.58 15.95 -7.32
N ALA A 124 28.70 15.34 -6.14
CA ALA A 124 30.00 15.05 -5.52
C ALA A 124 30.58 13.75 -6.14
N GLY A 125 31.17 13.89 -7.32
CA GLY A 125 31.79 12.78 -8.02
C GLY A 125 32.99 12.19 -7.27
N PRO A 126 33.18 10.86 -7.29
CA PRO A 126 34.47 10.23 -7.11
C PRO A 126 34.92 9.68 -8.46
N ASP A 127 35.54 10.54 -9.28
CA ASP A 127 36.52 10.23 -10.33
C ASP A 127 36.30 9.00 -11.25
N GLY A 128 35.08 8.55 -11.55
CA GLY A 128 34.95 7.39 -12.42
C GLY A 128 33.57 6.92 -12.77
N TYR A 129 32.88 7.64 -13.66
CA TYR A 129 32.31 6.99 -14.85
C TYR A 129 32.00 8.06 -15.88
N GLY A 130 32.92 8.21 -16.83
CA GLY A 130 32.73 9.06 -18.00
C GLY A 130 31.63 8.50 -18.89
N SER A 131 30.61 9.31 -19.10
CA SER A 131 29.99 9.45 -20.41
C SER A 131 29.53 10.89 -20.51
N GLU A 132 30.33 11.65 -21.24
CA GLU A 132 30.02 12.96 -21.82
C GLU A 132 28.73 12.85 -22.65
N TYR A 133 27.58 12.94 -21.98
CA TYR A 133 26.34 13.28 -22.66
C TYR A 133 26.35 14.80 -22.82
N GLN A 134 26.61 15.25 -24.05
CA GLN A 134 26.22 16.60 -24.46
C GLN A 134 24.76 16.81 -24.05
N LEU A 135 24.54 17.79 -23.17
CA LEU A 135 23.22 18.33 -22.88
C LEU A 135 22.67 18.86 -24.20
N PHE A 136 21.87 18.06 -24.88
CA PHE A 136 20.98 18.58 -25.89
C PHE A 136 19.94 19.42 -25.14
N ASP A 137 20.07 20.74 -25.26
CA ASP A 137 18.96 21.69 -25.13
C ASP A 137 17.93 21.33 -26.22
N GLU A 138 17.20 20.24 -26.01
CA GLU A 138 15.96 20.00 -26.72
C GLU A 138 14.86 20.43 -25.77
N ASP A 139 14.26 21.58 -26.11
CA ASP A 139 12.95 22.01 -25.64
C ASP A 139 12.04 20.77 -25.53
N VAL A 140 11.81 20.31 -24.29
CA VAL A 140 10.86 19.24 -24.00
C VAL A 140 9.48 19.84 -24.25
N VAL A 141 9.10 19.87 -25.51
CA VAL A 141 7.74 20.14 -25.94
C VAL A 141 6.88 19.08 -25.27
N SER A 142 6.17 19.50 -24.24
CA SER A 142 5.11 18.73 -23.57
C SER A 142 3.93 18.56 -24.54
N THR A 143 4.13 17.82 -25.64
CA THR A 143 3.05 17.37 -26.52
C THR A 143 2.44 16.11 -25.94
N SER A 144 1.68 16.30 -24.88
CA SER A 144 0.52 15.46 -24.66
C SER A 144 -0.54 16.32 -23.98
N ALA A 145 -1.61 16.62 -24.71
CA ALA A 145 -2.89 16.96 -24.11
C ALA A 145 -3.37 15.71 -23.34
N GLY A 146 -2.77 15.47 -22.17
CA GLY A 146 -3.33 14.57 -21.17
C GLY A 146 -4.58 15.21 -20.58
N ASP A 147 -5.47 14.38 -20.05
CA ASP A 147 -6.61 14.87 -19.27
C ASP A 147 -6.12 15.89 -18.25
N ALA A 148 -6.80 17.04 -18.18
CA ALA A 148 -6.45 18.10 -17.23
C ALA A 148 -6.45 17.52 -15.82
N VAL A 149 -5.28 17.46 -15.18
CA VAL A 149 -5.14 16.99 -13.80
C VAL A 149 -5.98 17.91 -12.93
N PRO A 150 -6.95 17.40 -12.15
CA PRO A 150 -7.75 18.24 -11.27
C PRO A 150 -6.87 19.00 -10.28
N ASP A 151 -7.27 20.23 -9.93
CA ASP A 151 -6.58 21.07 -8.94
C ASP A 151 -6.47 20.38 -7.55
N SER A 152 -7.29 19.36 -7.30
CA SER A 152 -7.26 18.54 -6.10
C SER A 152 -7.47 17.06 -6.45
N LEU A 153 -6.48 16.22 -6.11
CA LEU A 153 -6.61 14.77 -6.15
C LEU A 153 -7.44 14.29 -4.96
N ASN A 154 -8.16 13.17 -5.13
CA ASN A 154 -8.87 12.55 -4.02
C ASN A 154 -7.87 12.19 -2.90
N HIS A 155 -8.03 12.85 -1.76
CA HIS A 155 -7.30 12.54 -0.54
C HIS A 155 -8.19 11.70 0.37
N VAL A 156 -7.70 10.55 0.82
CA VAL A 156 -8.33 9.77 1.88
C VAL A 156 -7.55 10.03 3.15
N GLU A 157 -8.14 10.76 4.09
CA GLU A 157 -7.54 10.95 5.40
C GLU A 157 -7.59 9.62 6.17
N VAL A 158 -6.43 8.98 6.35
CA VAL A 158 -6.31 7.75 7.14
C VAL A 158 -5.95 8.13 8.56
N THR A 159 -6.96 8.44 9.39
CA THR A 159 -6.73 8.70 10.81
C THR A 159 -6.33 7.39 11.51
N PRO A 160 -5.18 7.30 12.20
CA PRO A 160 -4.81 6.10 12.93
C PRO A 160 -5.83 5.82 14.04
N PRO A 161 -6.17 4.55 14.30
CA PRO A 161 -7.09 4.23 15.39
C PRO A 161 -6.51 4.75 16.71
N ARG A 162 -7.37 5.32 17.56
CA ARG A 162 -6.95 5.85 18.86
C ARG A 162 -6.64 4.69 19.80
N CYS A 163 -5.46 4.71 20.41
CA CYS A 163 -5.08 3.75 21.45
C CYS A 163 -5.70 4.16 22.79
N SER A 164 -6.39 3.26 23.47
CA SER A 164 -6.89 3.47 24.83
C SER A 164 -5.96 2.92 25.92
N LEU A 165 -4.88 2.21 25.54
CA LEU A 165 -3.98 1.53 26.46
C LEU A 165 -2.80 2.42 26.89
N SER A 166 -2.31 2.18 28.10
CA SER A 166 -1.10 2.81 28.62
C SER A 166 0.17 2.23 27.95
N PRO A 167 1.30 2.96 27.96
CA PRO A 167 2.56 2.46 27.41
C PRO A 167 3.02 1.14 28.05
N GLU A 168 2.78 0.95 29.34
CA GLU A 168 3.10 -0.29 30.06
C GLU A 168 2.28 -1.48 29.52
N GLN A 169 1.00 -1.26 29.23
CA GLN A 169 0.13 -2.29 28.66
C GLN A 169 0.54 -2.66 27.24
N ILE A 170 0.96 -1.68 26.44
CA ILE A 170 1.51 -1.93 25.10
C ILE A 170 2.78 -2.76 25.19
N ALA A 171 3.66 -2.47 26.16
CA ALA A 171 4.86 -3.27 26.40
C ALA A 171 4.52 -4.72 26.80
N LEU A 172 3.45 -4.94 27.58
CA LEU A 172 2.97 -6.28 27.90
C LEU A 172 2.46 -7.03 26.66
N ILE A 173 1.68 -6.35 25.78
CA ILE A 173 1.26 -6.95 24.50
C ILE A 173 2.50 -7.39 23.71
N ALA A 174 3.50 -6.51 23.58
CA ALA A 174 4.71 -6.80 22.83
C ALA A 174 5.47 -8.00 23.41
N ALA A 175 5.60 -8.07 24.74
CA ALA A 175 6.26 -9.19 25.42
C ALA A 175 5.51 -10.53 25.18
N ASP A 176 4.19 -10.54 25.37
CA ASP A 176 3.36 -11.75 25.25
C ASP A 176 3.25 -12.24 23.80
N THR A 177 3.35 -11.33 22.84
CA THR A 177 3.19 -11.66 21.40
C THR A 177 4.51 -11.86 20.68
N HIS A 178 5.65 -11.54 21.30
CA HIS A 178 6.97 -11.55 20.68
C HIS A 178 7.31 -12.86 19.95
N GLN A 179 7.00 -14.00 20.57
CA GLN A 179 7.30 -15.33 19.98
C GLN A 179 6.55 -15.61 18.68
N TYR A 180 5.44 -14.91 18.43
CA TYR A 180 4.65 -15.08 17.21
C TYR A 180 5.03 -14.07 16.14
N VAL A 181 5.86 -13.06 16.43
CA VAL A 181 6.25 -12.02 15.48
C VAL A 181 7.00 -12.65 14.30
N GLY A 182 6.57 -12.33 13.08
CA GLY A 182 7.17 -12.86 11.85
C GLY A 182 6.65 -14.24 11.40
N ALA A 183 5.92 -14.95 12.25
CA ALA A 183 5.21 -16.16 11.83
C ALA A 183 4.02 -15.80 10.91
N SER A 184 3.84 -16.56 9.84
CA SER A 184 2.75 -16.37 8.86
C SER A 184 1.71 -17.49 8.88
N ASP A 185 1.96 -18.56 9.64
CA ASP A 185 1.03 -19.66 9.77
C ASP A 185 -0.21 -19.25 10.57
N ARG A 186 -1.34 -19.87 10.23
CA ARG A 186 -2.64 -19.49 10.79
C ARG A 186 -2.70 -19.65 12.31
N ILE A 187 -2.02 -20.66 12.86
CA ILE A 187 -2.05 -20.94 14.30
C ILE A 187 -1.33 -19.82 15.05
N SER A 188 -0.13 -19.46 14.61
CA SER A 188 0.63 -18.36 15.20
C SER A 188 -0.09 -17.02 15.10
N LEU A 189 -0.77 -16.72 13.98
CA LEU A 189 -1.56 -15.50 13.84
C LEU A 189 -2.75 -15.46 14.80
N ILE A 190 -3.45 -16.60 14.97
CA ILE A 190 -4.55 -16.72 15.95
C ILE A 190 -4.01 -16.54 17.36
N GLU A 191 -2.93 -17.21 17.72
CA GLU A 191 -2.36 -17.08 19.07
C GLU A 191 -1.87 -15.66 19.33
N ARG A 192 -1.25 -15.00 18.35
CA ARG A 192 -0.88 -13.58 18.47
C ARG A 192 -2.09 -12.70 18.81
N TRP A 193 -3.22 -12.90 18.12
CA TRP A 193 -4.48 -12.21 18.45
C TRP A 193 -4.95 -12.54 19.87
N ARG A 194 -5.00 -13.83 20.23
CA ARG A 194 -5.50 -14.27 21.54
C ARG A 194 -4.68 -13.71 22.69
N TRP A 195 -3.36 -13.67 22.56
CA TRP A 195 -2.48 -13.09 23.57
C TRP A 195 -2.63 -11.57 23.66
N GLY A 196 -2.65 -10.84 22.54
CA GLY A 196 -2.90 -9.40 22.57
C GLY A 196 -4.28 -9.04 23.12
N PHE A 197 -5.30 -9.85 22.83
CA PHE A 197 -6.67 -9.65 23.29
C PHE A 197 -6.84 -9.85 24.81
N ARG A 198 -6.00 -10.68 25.44
CA ARG A 198 -6.11 -10.94 26.89
C ARG A 198 -6.03 -9.69 27.75
N ILE A 199 -5.26 -8.70 27.33
CA ILE A 199 -5.11 -7.43 28.08
C ILE A 199 -6.42 -6.65 28.15
N TYR A 200 -7.31 -6.78 27.16
CA TYR A 200 -8.64 -6.18 27.23
C TYR A 200 -9.60 -7.02 28.11
N SER A 201 -9.45 -8.35 28.08
CA SER A 201 -10.26 -9.25 28.91
C SER A 201 -9.91 -9.18 30.40
N THR A 202 -8.65 -8.95 30.77
CA THR A 202 -8.21 -8.84 32.17
C THR A 202 -8.67 -7.54 32.84
N MET A 203 -9.03 -6.54 32.05
CA MET A 203 -9.49 -5.23 32.51
C MET A 203 -11.02 -5.06 32.57
N GLY A 204 -11.79 -6.08 32.17
CA GLY A 204 -13.26 -6.00 32.18
C GLY A 204 -13.86 -4.99 31.19
N LEU A 205 -13.13 -4.68 30.10
CA LEU A 205 -13.56 -3.78 29.03
C LEU A 205 -14.29 -4.51 27.88
N VAL A 206 -14.88 -5.68 28.17
CA VAL A 206 -15.64 -6.51 27.21
C VAL A 206 -17.11 -6.53 27.59
#